data_AF-A0A7W9TWI3-F1
#
_entry.id   AF-A0A7W9TWI3-F1
#
_cell.length_a   1.000
_cell.length_b   1.000
_cell.length_c   1.000
_cell.angle_alpha   90.00
_cell.angle_beta   90.00
_cell.angle_gamma   90.00
#
_symmetry.space_group_name_H-M   'P 1'
#
loop_
_entity.id
_entity.type
_entity.pdbx_description
1 polymer ?
#
loop_
_entity_poly.entity_id
_entity_poly.type
_entity_poly.pdbx_seq_one_letter_code
_entity_poly.pdbx_strand_id
1 'polypeptide(L)'
;MNPATPIAITTAALSSSLAFAQPPTLLTIVNPRNQDGEREMRELILMPTTAADFVRNIKYAFDNNLFLDDHFFEKNSVCKAFSIAEKSCAPHEVHQPDGTHGMTLHVSDFVGIFPQEENPMQSNSTQRRFPMLGSLIPTAQILFNKRIDPHGLVSGGINFSIRAGGTDFDETIRILNINLSEVIEMPPHGKIPLSITGQHGDETWKYEESVGHFMKKLVIGFHADGTLDSMLVEINEIGGRR
;
A
#
# COMPACT_ATOMS: atom_id res chain seq x y z
N MET A 1 10.16 -67.73 68.62
CA MET A 1 9.81 -68.49 67.41
C MET A 1 8.34 -68.27 67.14
N ASN A 2 7.84 -67.81 65.99
CA ASN A 2 8.42 -67.20 64.78
C ASN A 2 7.38 -66.21 64.24
N PRO A 3 7.81 -65.15 63.53
CA PRO A 3 6.98 -63.99 63.19
C PRO A 3 6.14 -64.20 61.91
N ALA A 4 5.04 -63.43 61.85
CA ALA A 4 4.06 -63.39 60.76
C ALA A 4 4.53 -62.55 59.56
N THR A 5 4.11 -62.98 58.38
CA THR A 5 4.37 -62.43 57.04
C THR A 5 3.79 -61.02 56.87
N PRO A 6 4.52 -60.04 56.28
CA PRO A 6 3.98 -58.72 55.98
C PRO A 6 3.30 -58.67 54.60
N ILE A 7 2.16 -57.98 54.55
CA ILE A 7 1.42 -57.58 53.34
C ILE A 7 1.95 -56.22 52.89
N ALA A 8 2.32 -56.10 51.61
CA ALA A 8 2.74 -54.84 51.01
C ALA A 8 1.53 -53.95 50.69
N ILE A 9 1.56 -52.69 51.13
CA ILE A 9 0.57 -51.66 50.83
C ILE A 9 1.20 -50.68 49.84
N THR A 10 0.62 -50.55 48.66
CA THR A 10 0.96 -49.52 47.66
C THR A 10 0.21 -48.23 47.96
N THR A 11 0.94 -47.17 48.31
CA THR A 11 0.45 -45.79 48.42
C THR A 11 0.40 -45.11 47.05
N ALA A 12 -0.78 -44.63 46.65
CA ALA A 12 -0.95 -43.68 45.56
C ALA A 12 -0.62 -42.26 46.07
N ALA A 13 0.36 -41.60 45.43
CA ALA A 13 0.69 -40.21 45.70
C ALA A 13 -0.20 -39.28 44.86
N LEU A 14 -0.96 -38.41 45.52
CA LEU A 14 -1.71 -37.31 44.91
C LEU A 14 -0.73 -36.17 44.59
N SER A 15 -0.47 -35.91 43.31
CA SER A 15 0.30 -34.75 42.86
C SER A 15 -0.62 -33.54 42.68
N SER A 16 -0.55 -32.60 43.61
CA SER A 16 -1.15 -31.27 43.48
C SER A 16 -0.34 -30.42 42.50
N SER A 17 -0.94 -29.96 41.39
CA SER A 17 -0.39 -28.88 40.57
C SER A 17 -1.19 -27.59 40.81
N LEU A 18 -0.66 -26.75 41.70
CA LEU A 18 -0.95 -25.32 41.73
C LEU A 18 -0.35 -24.73 40.45
N ALA A 19 -1.15 -24.61 39.39
CA ALA A 19 -0.80 -23.81 38.23
C ALA A 19 -0.78 -22.34 38.68
N PHE A 20 0.44 -21.82 38.88
CA PHE A 20 0.69 -20.44 39.23
C PHE A 20 0.03 -19.50 38.23
N ALA A 21 -0.78 -18.58 38.77
CA ALA A 21 -1.22 -17.38 38.13
C ALA A 21 0.00 -16.61 37.59
N GLN A 22 0.19 -16.59 36.27
CA GLN A 22 1.03 -15.60 35.63
C GLN A 22 0.23 -14.29 35.53
N PRO A 23 0.79 -13.13 35.92
CA PRO A 23 0.18 -11.86 35.61
C PRO A 23 0.10 -11.72 34.08
N PRO A 24 -0.97 -11.12 33.52
CA PRO A 24 -1.01 -10.86 32.10
C PRO A 24 0.20 -9.99 31.74
N THR A 25 1.03 -10.51 30.85
CA THR A 25 2.13 -9.79 30.22
C THR A 25 1.59 -8.44 29.76
N LEU A 26 2.14 -7.35 30.31
CA LEU A 26 1.87 -6.01 29.82
C LEU A 26 2.10 -6.04 28.30
N LEU A 27 1.07 -5.65 27.54
CA LEU A 27 1.25 -5.24 26.16
C LEU A 27 2.26 -4.11 26.19
N THR A 28 3.51 -4.43 25.84
CA THR A 28 4.51 -3.43 25.54
C THR A 28 3.97 -2.66 24.36
N ILE A 29 3.44 -1.46 24.64
CA ILE A 29 3.27 -0.42 23.62
C ILE A 29 4.69 -0.11 23.17
N VAL A 30 5.13 -0.79 22.11
CA VAL A 30 6.36 -0.44 21.42
C VAL A 30 6.11 0.92 20.82
N ASN A 31 6.79 1.92 21.38
CA ASN A 31 6.94 3.22 20.76
C ASN A 31 8.30 3.17 20.03
N PRO A 32 8.36 2.91 18.72
CA PRO A 32 9.62 2.83 18.02
C PRO A 32 9.99 4.26 17.62
N ARG A 33 10.53 5.04 18.56
CA ARG A 33 11.25 6.25 18.18
C ARG A 33 12.66 5.84 17.76
N ASN A 34 12.81 5.65 16.45
CA ASN A 34 14.01 5.88 15.64
C ASN A 34 15.25 5.07 16.02
N GLN A 35 15.42 3.90 15.40
CA GLN A 35 16.71 3.38 14.89
C GLN A 35 16.59 2.03 14.12
N ASP A 36 15.48 1.30 14.23
CA ASP A 36 15.24 0.04 13.49
C ASP A 36 14.45 0.19 12.17
N GLY A 37 13.86 1.36 11.89
CA GLY A 37 13.04 1.59 10.70
C GLY A 37 13.79 1.47 9.37
N GLU A 38 15.08 1.83 9.33
CA GLU A 38 15.90 1.67 8.11
C GLU A 38 16.15 0.20 7.75
N ARG A 39 16.22 -0.69 8.75
CA ARG A 39 16.45 -2.12 8.53
C ARG A 39 15.15 -2.80 8.11
N GLU A 40 14.05 -2.48 8.78
CA GLU A 40 12.71 -2.94 8.41
C GLU A 40 12.36 -2.52 6.97
N MET A 41 12.60 -1.27 6.59
CA MET A 41 12.15 -0.80 5.28
C MET A 41 13.00 -1.31 4.11
N ARG A 42 14.31 -1.56 4.32
CA ARG A 42 15.20 -2.17 3.31
C ARG A 42 14.99 -3.68 3.17
N GLU A 43 14.56 -4.36 4.23
CA GLU A 43 14.35 -5.81 4.23
C GLU A 43 12.91 -6.22 3.87
N LEU A 44 11.91 -5.35 4.10
CA LEU A 44 10.49 -5.74 3.99
C LEU A 44 9.82 -5.39 2.65
N ILE A 45 10.38 -4.48 1.85
CA ILE A 45 9.88 -4.19 0.50
C ILE A 45 10.86 -4.71 -0.54
N LEU A 46 10.62 -5.93 -1.02
CA LEU A 46 11.39 -6.50 -2.12
C LEU A 46 11.24 -5.63 -3.38
N MET A 47 12.33 -5.48 -4.13
CA MET A 47 12.32 -4.76 -5.40
C MET A 47 11.32 -5.43 -6.36
N PRO A 48 10.23 -4.74 -6.74
CA PRO A 48 9.16 -5.37 -7.49
C PRO A 48 9.63 -5.75 -8.90
N THR A 49 9.27 -6.97 -9.34
CA THR A 49 9.58 -7.48 -10.69
C THR A 49 8.34 -7.64 -11.55
N THR A 50 7.15 -7.59 -10.93
CA THR A 50 5.86 -7.76 -11.58
C THR A 50 4.88 -6.68 -11.09
N ALA A 51 3.81 -6.43 -11.84
CA ALA A 51 2.73 -5.56 -11.38
C ALA A 51 2.13 -6.05 -10.04
N ALA A 52 2.04 -7.37 -9.84
CA ALA A 52 1.57 -7.96 -8.59
C ALA A 52 2.49 -7.61 -7.41
N ASP A 53 3.81 -7.66 -7.59
CA ASP A 53 4.77 -7.22 -6.56
C ASP A 53 4.63 -5.72 -6.27
N PHE A 54 4.39 -4.92 -7.31
CA PHE A 54 4.16 -3.49 -7.16
C PHE A 54 2.93 -3.22 -6.28
N VAL A 55 1.81 -3.89 -6.53
CA VAL A 55 0.60 -3.79 -5.70
C VAL A 55 0.85 -4.28 -4.26
N ARG A 56 1.63 -5.36 -4.07
CA ARG A 56 2.05 -5.81 -2.72
C ARG A 56 2.83 -4.74 -1.98
N ASN A 57 3.70 -4.02 -2.66
CA ASN A 57 4.50 -2.95 -2.06
C ASN A 57 3.63 -1.74 -1.69
N ILE A 58 2.63 -1.40 -2.52
CA ILE A 58 1.60 -0.40 -2.16
C ILE A 58 0.86 -0.84 -0.90
N LYS A 59 0.37 -2.08 -0.86
CA LYS A 59 -0.32 -2.63 0.32
C LYS A 59 0.56 -2.54 1.56
N TYR A 60 1.81 -2.97 1.45
CA TYR A 60 2.72 -2.97 2.58
C TYR A 60 2.93 -1.55 3.13
N ALA A 61 3.15 -0.56 2.25
CA ALA A 61 3.26 0.84 2.65
C ALA A 61 1.96 1.38 3.26
N PHE A 62 0.80 0.97 2.74
CA PHE A 62 -0.51 1.35 3.24
C PHE A 62 -0.80 0.78 4.62
N ASP A 63 -0.57 -0.52 4.83
CA ASP A 63 -0.83 -1.21 6.09
C ASP A 63 0.04 -0.64 7.22
N ASN A 64 1.31 -0.32 6.91
CA ASN A 64 2.31 0.15 7.87
C ASN A 64 2.46 1.68 7.95
N ASN A 65 1.55 2.45 7.35
CA ASN A 65 1.56 3.93 7.36
C ASN A 65 2.85 4.57 6.81
N LEU A 66 3.59 3.88 5.93
CA LEU A 66 4.89 4.38 5.44
C LEU A 66 4.77 5.66 4.62
N PHE A 67 3.60 5.94 4.04
CA PHE A 67 3.34 7.21 3.36
C PHE A 67 3.37 8.44 4.27
N LEU A 68 3.37 8.24 5.60
CA LEU A 68 3.53 9.30 6.60
C LEU A 68 4.97 9.43 7.12
N ASP A 69 5.85 8.48 6.79
CA ASP A 69 7.23 8.43 7.29
C ASP A 69 8.17 9.22 6.36
N ASP A 70 8.99 10.12 6.92
CA ASP A 70 10.01 10.86 6.17
C ASP A 70 11.07 9.92 5.57
N HIS A 71 11.44 8.85 6.28
CA HIS A 71 12.47 7.91 5.82
C HIS A 71 12.04 7.18 4.55
N PHE A 72 10.73 6.95 4.37
CA PHE A 72 10.19 6.34 3.17
C PHE A 72 10.47 7.17 1.91
N PHE A 73 10.39 8.50 2.03
CA PHE A 73 10.63 9.43 0.92
C PHE A 73 12.11 9.71 0.67
N GLU A 74 13.03 9.15 1.45
CA GLU A 74 14.44 9.19 1.11
C GLU A 74 14.68 8.51 -0.25
N LYS A 75 15.54 9.10 -1.08
CA LYS A 75 15.80 8.69 -2.47
C LYS A 75 15.96 7.17 -2.64
N ASN A 76 16.72 6.53 -1.75
CA ASN A 76 17.02 5.11 -1.88
C ASN A 76 15.87 4.19 -1.46
N SER A 77 14.92 4.69 -0.66
CA SER A 77 13.84 3.92 -0.06
C SER A 77 12.70 3.74 -1.04
N VAL A 78 11.98 4.82 -1.35
CA VAL A 78 10.84 4.81 -2.30
C VAL A 78 11.23 4.26 -3.66
N CYS A 79 12.42 4.57 -4.17
CA CYS A 79 12.78 4.15 -5.52
C CYS A 79 13.16 2.68 -5.63
N LYS A 80 13.74 2.08 -4.57
CA LYS A 80 13.92 0.63 -4.54
C LYS A 80 12.60 -0.08 -4.32
N ALA A 81 11.75 0.44 -3.43
CA ALA A 81 10.43 -0.10 -3.14
C ALA A 81 9.53 -0.20 -4.36
N PHE A 82 9.73 0.64 -5.39
CA PHE A 82 8.89 0.66 -6.60
C PHE A 82 9.68 0.45 -7.90
N SER A 83 10.93 -0.04 -7.84
CA SER A 83 11.83 -0.22 -8.99
C SER A 83 11.90 1.00 -9.92
N ILE A 84 12.04 2.19 -9.35
CA ILE A 84 12.08 3.45 -10.08
C ILE A 84 13.50 3.70 -10.59
N ALA A 85 13.62 4.14 -11.84
CA ALA A 85 14.91 4.50 -12.41
C ALA A 85 15.56 5.64 -11.60
N GLU A 86 16.85 5.51 -11.27
CA GLU A 86 17.54 6.43 -10.36
C GLU A 86 17.46 7.91 -10.82
N LYS A 87 17.50 8.14 -12.14
CA LYS A 87 17.39 9.48 -12.74
C LYS A 87 16.05 10.17 -12.47
N SER A 88 14.99 9.40 -12.23
CA SER A 88 13.61 9.86 -12.03
C SER A 88 13.24 9.88 -10.54
N CYS A 89 14.19 9.45 -9.69
CA CYS A 89 14.06 9.40 -8.25
C CYS A 89 14.53 10.71 -7.59
N ALA A 90 13.73 11.76 -7.72
CA ALA A 90 14.04 13.06 -7.13
C ALA A 90 12.79 13.67 -6.48
N PRO A 91 12.54 13.39 -5.19
CA PRO A 91 11.47 14.04 -4.45
C PRO A 91 11.64 15.58 -4.47
N HIS A 92 10.53 16.29 -4.51
CA HIS A 92 10.46 17.74 -4.50
C HIS A 92 9.79 18.20 -3.23
N GLU A 93 10.48 19.04 -2.47
CA GLU A 93 9.92 19.73 -1.33
C GLU A 93 8.88 20.75 -1.79
N VAL A 94 7.75 20.77 -1.09
CA VAL A 94 6.65 21.69 -1.35
C VAL A 94 6.46 22.53 -0.10
N HIS A 95 6.47 23.85 -0.27
CA HIS A 95 6.13 24.81 0.77
C HIS A 95 5.00 25.70 0.27
N GLN A 96 3.95 25.83 1.07
CA GLN A 96 2.80 26.66 0.76
C GLN A 96 2.73 27.87 1.71
N PRO A 97 2.13 28.99 1.27
CA PRO A 97 2.04 30.21 2.08
C PRO A 97 1.21 30.06 3.36
N ASP A 98 0.33 29.07 3.42
CA ASP A 98 -0.52 28.76 4.58
C ASP A 98 0.26 28.08 5.72
N GLY A 99 1.53 27.70 5.50
CA GLY A 99 2.36 26.95 6.45
C GLY A 99 2.41 25.44 6.16
N THR A 100 1.63 24.96 5.19
CA THR A 100 1.70 23.56 4.74
C THR A 100 3.05 23.29 4.09
N HIS A 101 3.68 22.20 4.46
CA HIS A 101 4.95 21.76 3.85
C HIS A 101 4.93 20.25 3.59
N GLY A 102 5.82 19.74 2.75
CA GLY A 102 5.85 18.32 2.46
C GLY A 102 6.71 17.94 1.27
N MET A 103 6.47 16.75 0.73
CA MET A 103 7.25 16.15 -0.34
C MET A 103 6.32 15.59 -1.43
N THR A 104 6.74 15.71 -2.68
CA THR A 104 6.07 15.09 -3.82
C THR A 104 7.08 14.39 -4.72
N LEU A 105 6.72 13.26 -5.29
CA LEU A 105 7.56 12.54 -6.25
C LEU A 105 6.67 12.04 -7.38
N HIS A 106 6.89 12.54 -8.59
CA HIS A 106 6.15 12.11 -9.78
C HIS A 106 7.06 11.28 -10.68
N VAL A 107 6.61 10.06 -11.01
CA VAL A 107 7.43 9.06 -11.67
C VAL A 107 6.62 8.31 -12.71
N SER A 108 7.22 8.12 -13.89
CA SER A 108 6.72 7.23 -14.94
C SER A 108 7.79 6.26 -15.46
N ASP A 109 9.03 6.36 -14.99
CA ASP A 109 10.15 5.51 -15.41
C ASP A 109 10.35 4.32 -14.45
N PHE A 110 9.59 3.26 -14.65
CA PHE A 110 9.71 2.00 -13.90
C PHE A 110 10.64 1.01 -14.62
N VAL A 111 11.51 0.34 -13.86
CA VAL A 111 12.50 -0.60 -14.40
C VAL A 111 11.88 -2.00 -14.48
N GLY A 112 11.45 -2.38 -15.69
CA GLY A 112 11.09 -3.76 -16.02
C GLY A 112 9.76 -4.27 -15.46
N ILE A 113 8.93 -3.41 -14.86
CA ILE A 113 7.63 -3.79 -14.31
C ILE A 113 6.52 -3.59 -15.34
N PHE A 114 6.45 -2.38 -15.91
CA PHE A 114 5.36 -1.97 -16.78
C PHE A 114 5.87 -1.78 -18.22
N PRO A 115 5.07 -2.18 -19.22
CA PRO A 115 5.45 -2.00 -20.61
C PRO A 115 5.53 -0.52 -21.00
N GLN A 116 6.19 -0.24 -22.11
CA GLN A 116 6.08 1.03 -22.82
C GLN A 116 5.27 0.81 -24.09
N GLU A 117 4.53 1.82 -24.52
CA GLU A 117 3.71 1.78 -25.73
C GLU A 117 4.24 2.77 -26.76
N GLU A 118 4.05 2.48 -28.04
CA GLU A 118 4.26 3.47 -29.08
C GLU A 118 3.22 4.58 -28.97
N ASN A 119 3.67 5.83 -28.96
CA ASN A 119 2.79 6.98 -28.93
C ASN A 119 1.89 6.99 -30.18
N PRO A 120 0.56 6.79 -30.05
CA PRO A 120 -0.35 6.70 -31.19
C PRO A 120 -0.72 8.08 -31.75
N MET A 121 -0.37 9.17 -31.07
CA MET A 121 -0.71 10.51 -31.53
C MET A 121 0.13 10.90 -32.75
N GLN A 122 -0.52 11.01 -33.92
CA GLN A 122 0.00 11.89 -34.96
C GLN A 122 0.16 13.28 -34.34
N SER A 123 1.35 13.88 -34.54
CA SER A 123 1.69 15.21 -34.05
C SER A 123 0.78 16.26 -34.69
N ASN A 124 -0.45 16.36 -34.19
CA ASN A 124 -1.43 17.34 -34.63
C ASN A 124 -1.10 18.65 -33.93
N SER A 125 -0.31 19.49 -34.58
CA SER A 125 -0.22 20.95 -34.36
C SER A 125 0.51 21.46 -33.10
N THR A 126 1.49 22.33 -33.37
CA THR A 126 2.01 23.48 -32.58
C THR A 126 2.52 23.31 -31.13
N GLN A 127 2.25 22.21 -30.42
CA GLN A 127 2.77 22.01 -29.06
C GLN A 127 4.05 21.15 -29.07
N ARG A 128 5.22 21.81 -29.01
CA ARG A 128 6.57 21.19 -28.95
C ARG A 128 6.86 20.34 -27.70
N ARG A 129 5.84 19.89 -26.95
CA ARG A 129 6.00 19.17 -25.67
C ARG A 129 5.46 17.74 -25.67
N PHE A 130 4.88 17.27 -26.76
CA PHE A 130 4.44 15.87 -26.85
C PHE A 130 5.55 14.99 -27.43
N PRO A 131 5.70 13.74 -26.93
CA PRO A 131 6.61 12.75 -27.49
C PRO A 131 6.34 12.59 -28.99
N MET A 132 7.36 12.34 -29.79
CA MET A 132 7.20 12.15 -31.23
C MET A 132 6.27 10.96 -31.53
N LEU A 133 5.56 11.00 -32.66
CA LEU A 133 4.82 9.84 -33.16
C LEU A 133 5.77 8.63 -33.26
N GLY A 134 5.35 7.47 -32.75
CA GLY A 134 6.16 6.26 -32.73
C GLY A 134 7.27 6.23 -31.66
N SER A 135 7.39 7.25 -30.81
CA SER A 135 8.23 7.16 -29.62
C SER A 135 7.59 6.30 -28.55
N LEU A 136 8.40 5.62 -27.74
CA LEU A 136 7.92 4.84 -26.61
C LEU A 136 7.54 5.76 -25.44
N ILE A 137 6.31 5.63 -24.96
CA ILE A 137 5.78 6.34 -23.81
C ILE A 137 5.52 5.36 -22.66
N PRO A 138 5.73 5.78 -21.41
CA PRO A 138 5.34 5.00 -20.25
C PRO A 138 3.83 4.74 -20.25
N THR A 139 3.45 3.51 -19.88
CA THR A 139 2.04 3.13 -19.68
C THR A 139 1.57 3.38 -18.25
N ALA A 140 2.50 3.50 -17.31
CA ALA A 140 2.23 3.69 -15.90
C ALA A 140 2.84 5.00 -15.38
N GLN A 141 2.18 5.62 -14.41
CA GLN A 141 2.68 6.77 -13.67
C GLN A 141 2.20 6.72 -12.22
N ILE A 142 3.02 7.22 -11.32
CA ILE A 142 2.72 7.35 -9.90
C ILE A 142 3.10 8.74 -9.40
N LEU A 143 2.23 9.32 -8.60
CA LEU A 143 2.49 10.51 -7.81
C LEU A 143 2.47 10.12 -6.34
N PHE A 144 3.60 10.22 -5.67
CA PHE A 144 3.67 10.17 -4.22
C PHE A 144 3.49 11.57 -3.65
N ASN A 145 2.78 11.66 -2.53
CA ASN A 145 2.67 12.88 -1.77
C ASN A 145 2.77 12.61 -0.27
N LYS A 146 3.39 13.56 0.43
CA LYS A 146 3.35 13.72 1.88
C LYS A 146 3.17 15.19 2.16
N ARG A 147 2.29 15.53 3.09
CA ARG A 147 1.99 16.90 3.49
C ARG A 147 1.81 16.96 5.00
N ILE A 148 2.35 18.00 5.60
CA ILE A 148 2.20 18.36 7.00
C ILE A 148 1.49 19.70 6.99
N ASP A 149 0.31 19.75 7.60
CA ASP A 149 -0.47 20.96 7.70
C ASP A 149 0.10 21.91 8.78
N PRO A 150 -0.40 23.17 8.88
CA PRO A 150 0.07 24.12 9.88
C PRO A 150 -0.20 23.71 11.33
N HIS A 151 -1.09 22.75 11.54
CA HIS A 151 -1.41 22.18 12.85
C HIS A 151 -0.54 20.96 13.19
N GLY A 152 0.35 20.56 12.29
CA GLY A 152 1.25 19.42 12.45
C GLY A 152 0.61 18.08 12.09
N LEU A 153 -0.59 18.05 11.52
CA LEU A 153 -1.22 16.81 11.05
C LEU A 153 -0.56 16.36 9.76
N VAL A 154 -0.14 15.10 9.73
CA VAL A 154 0.50 14.50 8.56
C VAL A 154 -0.53 13.77 7.71
N SER A 155 -0.44 13.99 6.41
CA SER A 155 -1.16 13.24 5.38
C SER A 155 -0.19 12.75 4.33
N GLY A 156 -0.48 11.61 3.71
CA GLY A 156 0.35 11.08 2.65
C GLY A 156 -0.34 9.98 1.87
N GLY A 157 0.21 9.65 0.73
CA GLY A 157 -0.42 8.70 -0.17
C GLY A 157 0.21 8.64 -1.54
N ILE A 158 -0.54 7.97 -2.43
CA ILE A 158 -0.18 7.83 -3.84
C ILE A 158 -1.38 8.01 -4.74
N ASN A 159 -1.12 8.49 -5.95
CA ASN A 159 -2.03 8.37 -7.08
C ASN A 159 -1.30 7.63 -8.20
N PHE A 160 -1.66 6.37 -8.40
CA PHE A 160 -1.13 5.48 -9.42
C PHE A 160 -2.14 5.30 -10.53
N SER A 161 -1.68 5.35 -11.78
CA SER A 161 -2.49 5.05 -12.96
C SER A 161 -1.67 4.28 -13.98
N ILE A 162 -2.32 3.38 -14.69
CA ILE A 162 -1.71 2.45 -15.64
C ILE A 162 -2.68 2.15 -16.79
N ARG A 163 -2.19 2.27 -18.01
CA ARG A 163 -2.95 1.96 -19.23
C ARG A 163 -2.82 0.51 -19.66
N ALA A 164 -1.67 -0.12 -19.41
CA ALA A 164 -1.39 -1.48 -19.84
C ALA A 164 -0.37 -2.16 -18.92
N GLY A 165 -0.51 -3.48 -18.77
CA GLY A 165 0.35 -4.29 -17.91
C GLY A 165 -0.03 -4.26 -16.42
N GLY A 166 -1.28 -3.88 -16.11
CA GLY A 166 -1.84 -3.96 -14.76
C GLY A 166 -2.10 -5.41 -14.33
N THR A 167 -2.13 -5.63 -13.01
CA THR A 167 -2.53 -6.91 -12.40
C THR A 167 -4.02 -7.17 -12.61
N ASP A 168 -4.43 -8.42 -12.77
CA ASP A 168 -5.84 -8.77 -12.90
C ASP A 168 -6.63 -8.49 -11.60
N PHE A 169 -7.95 -8.44 -11.74
CA PHE A 169 -8.88 -8.20 -10.63
C PHE A 169 -8.68 -9.17 -9.47
N ASP A 170 -8.78 -10.47 -9.72
CA ASP A 170 -8.74 -11.50 -8.67
C ASP A 170 -7.40 -11.46 -7.92
N GLU A 171 -6.29 -11.29 -8.63
CA GLU A 171 -4.98 -11.16 -8.02
C GLU A 171 -4.85 -9.86 -7.23
N THR A 172 -5.33 -8.73 -7.76
CA THR A 172 -5.35 -7.44 -7.06
C THR A 172 -6.12 -7.54 -5.75
N ILE A 173 -7.36 -8.04 -5.78
CA ILE A 173 -8.21 -8.19 -4.60
C ILE A 173 -7.58 -9.15 -3.58
N ARG A 174 -7.03 -10.26 -4.04
CA ARG A 174 -6.33 -11.24 -3.20
C ARG A 174 -5.10 -10.64 -2.52
N ILE A 175 -4.30 -9.85 -3.24
CA ILE A 175 -3.13 -9.18 -2.68
C ILE A 175 -3.57 -8.20 -1.60
N LEU A 176 -4.57 -7.35 -1.91
CA LEU A 176 -5.05 -6.32 -1.01
C LEU A 176 -5.63 -6.89 0.27
N ASN A 177 -6.44 -7.96 0.17
CA ASN A 177 -7.03 -8.66 1.30
C ASN A 177 -7.65 -7.70 2.33
N ILE A 178 -8.40 -6.71 1.84
CA ILE A 178 -9.18 -5.77 2.64
C ILE A 178 -10.63 -5.76 2.17
N ASN A 179 -11.54 -5.34 3.05
CA ASN A 179 -12.97 -5.28 2.75
C ASN A 179 -13.28 -4.09 1.84
N LEU A 180 -13.15 -4.30 0.53
CA LEU A 180 -13.53 -3.33 -0.49
C LEU A 180 -15.03 -3.35 -0.73
N SER A 181 -15.57 -2.18 -1.07
CA SER A 181 -16.95 -1.98 -1.51
C SER A 181 -16.97 -1.44 -2.92
N GLU A 182 -17.77 -2.05 -3.80
CA GLU A 182 -17.93 -1.57 -5.17
C GLU A 182 -18.63 -0.20 -5.17
N VAL A 183 -18.11 0.71 -5.99
CA VAL A 183 -18.69 2.03 -6.25
C VAL A 183 -19.51 1.92 -7.52
N ILE A 184 -20.81 1.72 -7.36
CA ILE A 184 -21.74 1.71 -8.48
C ILE A 184 -22.02 3.17 -8.89
N GLU A 185 -21.27 3.68 -9.86
CA GLU A 185 -21.64 4.95 -10.52
C GLU A 185 -22.80 4.70 -11.49
N MET A 186 -23.98 5.26 -11.19
CA MET A 186 -25.09 5.22 -12.14
C MET A 186 -24.71 6.06 -13.38
N PRO A 187 -24.70 5.49 -14.60
CA PRO A 187 -24.39 6.26 -15.79
C PRO A 187 -25.42 7.40 -15.94
N PRO A 188 -24.99 8.63 -16.27
CA PRO A 188 -25.92 9.72 -16.48
C PRO A 188 -26.81 9.38 -17.67
N HIS A 189 -28.12 9.23 -17.39
CA HIS A 189 -29.19 8.95 -18.33
C HIS A 189 -29.09 7.62 -19.11
N GLY A 190 -29.51 6.53 -18.46
CA GLY A 190 -30.17 5.40 -19.14
C GLY A 190 -29.37 4.59 -20.14
N LYS A 191 -28.03 4.72 -20.18
CA LYS A 191 -27.21 3.82 -20.98
C LYS A 191 -27.19 2.45 -20.30
N ILE A 192 -27.71 1.46 -21.03
CA ILE A 192 -27.59 0.04 -20.71
C ILE A 192 -26.09 -0.27 -20.59
N PRO A 193 -25.62 -0.95 -19.53
CA PRO A 193 -24.21 -1.33 -19.42
C PRO A 193 -23.80 -2.10 -20.67
N LEU A 194 -22.64 -1.76 -21.24
CA LEU A 194 -22.03 -2.57 -22.28
C LEU A 194 -21.87 -4.00 -21.75
N SER A 195 -22.06 -4.99 -22.61
CA SER A 195 -21.85 -6.40 -22.25
C SER A 195 -20.42 -6.58 -21.79
N ILE A 196 -20.20 -6.64 -20.48
CA ILE A 196 -18.92 -6.96 -19.87
C ILE A 196 -18.59 -8.38 -20.33
N THR A 197 -17.52 -8.53 -21.12
CA THR A 197 -17.11 -9.83 -21.67
C THR A 197 -16.33 -10.67 -20.66
N GLY A 198 -15.98 -10.11 -19.50
CA GLY A 198 -15.42 -10.78 -18.31
C GLY A 198 -16.42 -10.84 -17.15
N GLN A 199 -16.06 -11.58 -16.10
CA GLN A 199 -16.84 -11.58 -14.84
C GLN A 199 -16.72 -10.24 -14.09
N HIS A 200 -15.63 -9.50 -14.35
CA HIS A 200 -15.30 -8.18 -13.81
C HIS A 200 -14.81 -7.27 -14.95
N GLY A 201 -15.11 -5.97 -14.89
CA GLY A 201 -14.60 -4.97 -15.85
C GLY A 201 -15.29 -3.60 -15.74
N ASP A 202 -14.52 -2.52 -15.95
CA ASP A 202 -14.95 -1.12 -15.76
C ASP A 202 -15.51 -0.84 -14.36
N GLU A 203 -14.92 -1.48 -13.34
CA GLU A 203 -15.36 -1.38 -11.95
C GLU A 203 -14.46 -0.45 -11.14
N THR A 204 -15.05 0.24 -10.18
CA THR A 204 -14.31 1.01 -9.16
C THR A 204 -14.65 0.48 -7.78
N TRP A 205 -13.64 0.25 -6.95
CA TRP A 205 -13.78 -0.29 -5.61
C TRP A 205 -13.14 0.66 -4.60
N LYS A 206 -13.77 0.80 -3.43
CA LYS A 206 -13.27 1.67 -2.36
C LYS A 206 -13.24 0.98 -1.01
N TYR A 207 -12.26 1.36 -0.22
CA TYR A 207 -12.14 1.10 1.20
C TYR A 207 -11.92 2.44 1.90
N GLU A 208 -12.60 2.64 3.01
CA GLU A 208 -12.43 3.81 3.87
C GLU A 208 -12.69 3.40 5.32
N GLU A 209 -11.71 3.58 6.19
CA GLU A 209 -11.82 3.22 7.60
C GLU A 209 -10.97 4.14 8.49
N SER A 210 -11.49 4.43 9.68
CA SER A 210 -10.72 5.07 10.76
C SER A 210 -10.06 4.00 11.63
N VAL A 211 -8.74 3.92 11.59
CA VAL A 211 -7.94 2.95 12.38
C VAL A 211 -7.03 3.72 13.33
N GLY A 212 -7.37 3.69 14.62
CA GLY A 212 -6.63 4.43 15.65
C GLY A 212 -6.70 5.94 15.44
N HIS A 213 -5.54 6.56 15.18
CA HIS A 213 -5.40 7.99 14.90
C HIS A 213 -5.28 8.30 13.40
N PHE A 214 -5.67 7.38 12.52
CA PHE A 214 -5.56 7.56 11.08
C PHE A 214 -6.90 7.31 10.38
N MET A 215 -7.22 8.17 9.41
CA MET A 215 -8.19 7.88 8.37
C MET A 215 -7.46 7.28 7.18
N LYS A 216 -7.82 6.06 6.79
CA LYS A 216 -7.24 5.36 5.66
C LYS A 216 -8.26 5.20 4.55
N LYS A 217 -7.89 5.54 3.33
CA LYS A 217 -8.71 5.41 2.14
C LYS A 217 -7.90 4.78 1.00
N LEU A 218 -8.53 3.82 0.33
CA LEU A 218 -8.03 3.19 -0.89
C LEU A 218 -9.16 3.20 -1.92
N VAL A 219 -8.89 3.69 -3.12
CA VAL A 219 -9.80 3.61 -4.28
C VAL A 219 -9.04 2.95 -5.42
N ILE A 220 -9.68 2.00 -6.10
CA ILE A 220 -9.08 1.16 -7.14
C ILE A 220 -10.01 1.16 -8.34
N GLY A 221 -9.47 1.39 -9.53
CA GLY A 221 -10.20 1.27 -10.79
C GLY A 221 -9.66 0.12 -11.63
N PHE A 222 -10.53 -0.52 -12.41
CA PHE A 222 -10.19 -1.57 -13.36
C PHE A 222 -10.69 -1.21 -14.76
N HIS A 223 -9.93 -1.59 -15.78
CA HIS A 223 -10.34 -1.52 -17.18
C HIS A 223 -11.45 -2.55 -17.47
N ALA A 224 -12.12 -2.40 -18.61
CA ALA A 224 -13.14 -3.33 -19.10
C ALA A 224 -12.68 -4.79 -19.23
N ASP A 225 -11.36 -5.01 -19.37
CA ASP A 225 -10.76 -6.35 -19.46
C ASP A 225 -10.42 -6.95 -18.08
N GLY A 226 -10.74 -6.25 -16.99
CA GLY A 226 -10.49 -6.69 -15.62
C GLY A 226 -9.06 -6.46 -15.14
N THR A 227 -8.21 -5.75 -15.89
CA THR A 227 -6.87 -5.36 -15.44
C THR A 227 -6.91 -4.05 -14.65
N LEU A 228 -6.01 -3.91 -13.68
CA LEU A 228 -5.86 -2.71 -12.86
C LEU A 228 -5.64 -1.48 -13.75
N ASP A 229 -6.43 -0.42 -13.54
CA ASP A 229 -6.28 0.89 -14.18
C ASP A 229 -5.66 1.91 -13.23
N SER A 230 -6.13 1.98 -11.98
CA SER A 230 -5.71 3.03 -11.06
C SER A 230 -5.79 2.61 -9.60
N MET A 231 -4.94 3.23 -8.78
CA MET A 231 -4.99 3.13 -7.32
C MET A 231 -4.73 4.50 -6.69
N LEU A 232 -5.69 5.00 -5.92
CA LEU A 232 -5.55 6.16 -5.06
C LEU A 232 -5.48 5.70 -3.61
N VAL A 233 -4.38 6.00 -2.94
CA VAL A 233 -4.20 5.74 -1.52
C VAL A 233 -4.07 7.07 -0.78
N GLU A 234 -4.81 7.22 0.30
CA GLU A 234 -4.74 8.38 1.18
C GLU A 234 -4.71 7.90 2.64
N ILE A 235 -3.73 8.37 3.41
CA ILE A 235 -3.66 8.19 4.85
C ILE A 235 -3.57 9.59 5.47
N ASN A 236 -4.48 9.90 6.38
CA ASN A 236 -4.52 11.17 7.07
C ASN A 236 -4.50 10.94 8.58
N GLU A 237 -3.63 11.62 9.31
CA GLU A 237 -3.74 11.68 10.76
C GLU A 237 -5.04 12.39 11.17
N ILE A 238 -5.77 11.77 12.09
CA ILE A 238 -7.00 12.30 12.69
C ILE A 238 -6.79 12.48 14.19
N GLY A 239 -6.96 13.74 14.63
CA GLY A 239 -6.89 14.13 16.04
C GLY A 239 -5.46 14.31 16.55
N GLY A 240 -5.00 15.57 16.57
CA GLY A 240 -3.76 15.96 17.23
C GLY A 240 -3.95 16.10 18.75
N ARG A 241 -3.04 15.52 19.54
CA ARG A 241 -2.80 15.96 20.91
C ARG A 241 -1.73 17.06 20.91
N ARG A 242 -2.08 18.18 21.56
CA ARG A 242 -1.16 19.21 22.03
C ARG A 242 -0.09 18.65 22.95
#